data_AF-A0A7X9KKK2-F1
#
_entry.id   AF-A0A7X9KKK2-F1
#
_cell.length_a   1.000
_cell.length_b   1.000
_cell.length_c   1.000
_cell.angle_alpha   90.00
_cell.angle_beta   90.00
_cell.angle_gamma   90.00
#
_symmetry.space_group_name_H-M   'P 1'
#
loop_
_entity.id
_entity.type
_entity.pdbx_description
1 polymer ?
#
loop_
_entity_poly.entity_id
_entity_poly.type
_entity_poly.pdbx_seq_one_letter_code
_entity_poly.pdbx_strand_id
1 'polypeptide(L)'
;MNVAVQPTWKLDNSGSQAVTLGTPHVQINEGCCPGALTYNGATTLQPDQSTELTFELSMHPGMDGAHDMTLHVPVQYADGTTSVLDLAVTGDFRE
;
A
#
# COMPACT_ATOMS: atom_id res chain seq x y z
N MET A 1 14.33 -7.45 19.88
CA MET A 1 15.13 -7.26 18.64
C MET A 1 14.44 -6.19 17.81
N ASN A 2 15.16 -5.37 17.04
CA ASN A 2 14.51 -4.52 16.04
C ASN A 2 14.38 -5.33 14.76
N VAL A 3 13.16 -5.49 14.26
CA VAL A 3 12.87 -6.22 13.02
C VAL A 3 12.15 -5.27 12.09
N ALA A 4 12.55 -5.22 10.82
CA ALA A 4 11.80 -4.50 9.80
C ALA A 4 11.20 -5.52 8.84
N VAL A 5 9.89 -5.42 8.59
CA VAL A 5 9.23 -6.16 7.51
C VAL A 5 8.86 -5.15 6.44
N GLN A 6 9.31 -5.39 5.21
CA GLN A 6 9.01 -4.52 4.07
C GLN A 6 8.12 -5.27 3.08
N PRO A 7 6.79 -5.22 3.25
CA PRO A 7 5.91 -5.79 2.26
C PRO A 7 5.96 -5.01 0.93
N THR A 8 5.72 -5.74 -0.16
CA THR A 8 5.65 -5.19 -1.51
C THR A 8 4.44 -5.79 -2.21
N TRP A 9 3.59 -4.94 -2.78
CA TRP A 9 2.45 -5.35 -3.60
C TRP A 9 2.69 -4.95 -5.05
N LYS A 10 2.45 -5.88 -5.96
CA LYS A 10 2.32 -5.58 -7.37
C LYS A 10 0.90 -5.07 -7.64
N LEU A 11 0.79 -3.90 -8.25
CA LEU A 11 -0.48 -3.30 -8.67
C LEU A 11 -0.56 -3.40 -10.19
N ASP A 12 -1.52 -4.17 -10.70
CA ASP A 12 -1.73 -4.41 -12.13
C ASP A 12 -2.95 -3.64 -12.64
N ASN A 13 -2.78 -2.85 -13.71
CA ASN A 13 -3.93 -2.29 -14.43
C ASN A 13 -4.55 -3.37 -15.34
N SER A 14 -5.55 -4.06 -14.80
CA SER A 14 -6.35 -5.06 -15.53
C SER A 14 -7.50 -4.45 -16.35
N GLY A 15 -7.61 -3.12 -16.39
CA GLY A 15 -8.62 -2.40 -17.16
C GLY A 15 -8.21 -2.16 -18.61
N SER A 16 -9.15 -1.64 -19.40
CA SER A 16 -8.94 -1.32 -20.82
C SER A 16 -8.50 0.13 -21.08
N GLN A 17 -8.35 0.94 -20.03
CA GLN A 17 -7.94 2.34 -20.12
C GLN A 17 -6.75 2.61 -19.20
N ALA A 18 -6.00 3.67 -19.50
CA ALA A 18 -4.94 4.14 -18.61
C ALA A 18 -5.53 4.62 -17.28
N VAL A 19 -4.78 4.40 -16.20
CA VAL A 19 -5.11 4.90 -14.86
C VAL A 19 -3.91 5.61 -14.26
N THR A 20 -4.15 6.61 -13.40
CA THR A 20 -3.12 7.27 -12.60
C THR A 20 -3.38 7.01 -11.13
N LEU A 21 -2.40 6.42 -10.46
CA LEU A 21 -2.40 6.21 -9.02
C LEU A 21 -1.99 7.51 -8.31
N GLY A 22 -2.81 7.92 -7.34
CA GLY A 22 -2.53 9.05 -6.47
C GLY A 22 -1.62 8.69 -5.30
N THR A 23 -1.30 9.69 -4.48
CA THR A 23 -0.54 9.49 -3.23
C THR A 23 -1.35 8.60 -2.29
N PRO A 24 -0.82 7.43 -1.90
CA PRO A 24 -1.51 6.54 -0.97
C PRO A 24 -1.45 7.10 0.46
N HIS A 25 -2.44 6.77 1.27
CA HIS A 25 -2.43 7.11 2.69
C HIS A 25 -2.90 5.92 3.53
N VAL A 26 -2.49 5.90 4.80
CA VAL A 26 -2.80 4.82 5.73
C VAL A 26 -3.96 5.21 6.63
N GLN A 27 -4.83 4.26 6.93
CA GLN A 27 -5.72 4.27 8.08
C GLN A 27 -5.27 3.16 9.03
N ILE A 28 -4.98 3.51 10.29
CA ILE A 28 -4.63 2.53 11.32
C ILE A 28 -5.90 2.10 12.04
N ASN A 29 -6.17 0.80 12.02
CA ASN A 29 -7.29 0.18 12.74
C ASN A 29 -6.80 -0.35 14.10
N GLU A 30 -5.60 -0.98 14.12
CA GLU A 30 -4.93 -1.49 15.33
C GLU A 30 -3.39 -1.48 15.14
N GLY A 31 -2.62 -1.26 16.21
CA GLY A 31 -1.16 -1.26 16.18
C GLY A 31 -0.54 0.11 15.85
N CYS A 32 0.62 0.11 15.20
CA CYS A 32 1.43 1.31 14.91
C CYS A 32 1.47 1.68 13.42
N CYS A 33 1.85 2.92 13.14
CA CYS A 33 1.96 3.48 11.79
C CYS A 33 3.11 2.85 10.99
N PRO A 34 2.91 2.56 9.69
CA PRO A 34 4.00 2.20 8.79
C PRO A 34 4.92 3.39 8.50
N GLY A 35 6.09 3.09 7.94
CA GLY A 35 6.94 4.06 7.27
C GLY A 35 6.29 4.64 6.00
N ALA A 36 7.06 5.43 5.26
CA ALA A 36 6.57 6.07 4.04
C ALA A 36 6.14 5.02 2.99
N LEU A 37 4.99 5.26 2.38
CA LEU A 37 4.50 4.48 1.23
C LEU A 37 5.15 4.99 -0.05
N THR A 38 5.76 4.09 -0.81
CA THR A 38 6.49 4.44 -2.03
C THR A 38 6.09 3.55 -3.20
N TYR A 39 5.97 4.16 -4.38
CA TYR A 39 5.86 3.42 -5.63
C TYR A 39 7.25 3.16 -6.22
N ASN A 40 7.54 1.91 -6.54
CA ASN A 40 8.75 1.49 -7.25
C ASN A 40 8.46 1.38 -8.76
N GLY A 41 8.05 2.49 -9.38
CA GLY A 41 7.74 2.52 -10.81
C GLY A 41 6.87 3.70 -11.21
N ALA A 42 6.31 3.61 -12.41
CA ALA A 42 5.36 4.59 -12.90
C ALA A 42 4.06 4.56 -12.08
N THR A 43 3.45 5.72 -11.87
CA THR A 43 2.14 5.85 -11.23
C THR A 43 1.01 5.98 -12.24
N THR A 44 1.32 6.31 -13.50
CA THR A 44 0.37 6.18 -14.62
C THR A 44 0.62 4.86 -15.33
N LEU A 45 -0.38 3.98 -15.33
CA LEU A 45 -0.32 2.62 -15.89
C LEU A 45 -1.22 2.51 -17.11
N GLN A 46 -0.66 2.12 -18.24
CA GLN A 46 -1.43 1.66 -19.40
C GLN A 46 -2.10 0.31 -19.09
N PRO A 47 -3.08 -0.14 -19.90
CA PRO A 47 -3.58 -1.51 -19.83
C PRO A 47 -2.44 -2.53 -19.78
N ASP A 48 -2.57 -3.54 -18.94
CA ASP A 48 -1.61 -4.62 -18.70
C ASP A 48 -0.25 -4.19 -18.11
N GLN A 49 -0.08 -2.91 -17.74
CA GLN A 49 1.10 -2.45 -17.00
C GLN A 49 0.92 -2.61 -15.50
N SER A 50 2.06 -2.70 -14.81
CA SER A 50 2.12 -2.81 -13.36
C SER A 50 3.13 -1.87 -12.74
N THR A 51 2.91 -1.57 -11.47
CA THR A 51 3.92 -0.95 -10.59
C THR A 51 3.97 -1.71 -9.27
N GLU A 52 4.90 -1.33 -8.40
CA GLU A 52 5.02 -1.89 -7.06
C GLU A 52 4.75 -0.79 -6.02
N LEU A 53 4.00 -1.14 -4.97
CA LEU A 53 3.81 -0.31 -3.77
C LEU A 53 4.52 -1.00 -2.60
N THR A 54 5.37 -0.28 -1.89
CA THR A 54 6.10 -0.79 -0.73
C THR A 54 6.08 0.21 0.41
N PHE A 55 6.24 -0.29 1.64
CA PHE A 55 6.47 0.49 2.84
C PHE A 55 7.18 -0.38 3.86
N GLU A 56 7.83 0.25 4.84
CA GLU A 56 8.48 -0.47 5.93
C GLU A 56 7.59 -0.52 7.17
N LEU A 57 7.50 -1.70 7.78
CA LEU A 57 6.99 -1.92 9.13
C LEU A 57 8.17 -2.17 10.05
N SER A 58 8.66 -1.10 10.68
CA SER A 58 9.73 -1.17 11.67
C SER A 58 9.13 -1.56 13.04
N MET A 59 9.54 -2.72 13.55
CA MET A 59 9.15 -3.26 14.85
C MET A 59 10.31 -3.12 15.83
N HIS A 60 10.02 -2.58 17.01
CA HIS A 60 10.95 -2.49 18.13
C HIS A 60 10.34 -3.16 19.37
N PRO A 61 11.14 -3.52 20.40
CA PRO A 61 10.61 -4.11 21.63
C PRO A 61 9.40 -3.34 22.17
N GLY A 62 8.31 -4.05 22.48
CA GLY A 62 7.04 -3.45 22.91
C GLY A 62 6.05 -3.13 21.78
N MET A 63 6.31 -3.56 20.55
CA MET A 63 5.38 -3.51 19.41
C MET A 63 4.85 -4.90 19.02
N ASP A 64 4.88 -5.87 19.93
CA ASP A 64 4.38 -7.21 19.69
C ASP A 64 2.84 -7.20 19.58
N GLY A 65 2.30 -8.21 18.91
CA GLY A 65 0.86 -8.41 18.73
C GLY A 65 0.30 -7.90 17.40
N ALA A 66 -1.01 -7.73 17.39
CA ALA A 66 -1.79 -7.49 16.17
C ALA A 66 -1.56 -6.07 15.62
N HIS A 67 -1.43 -6.02 14.30
CA HIS A 67 -1.42 -4.82 13.49
C HIS A 67 -2.49 -4.97 12.42
N ASP A 68 -3.31 -3.95 12.27
CA ASP A 68 -4.37 -3.86 11.27
C ASP A 68 -4.39 -2.44 10.71
N MET A 69 -4.21 -2.34 9.40
CA MET A 69 -4.26 -1.08 8.68
C MET A 69 -4.86 -1.26 7.29
N THR A 70 -5.48 -0.20 6.80
CA THR A 70 -5.96 -0.10 5.41
C THR A 70 -5.13 0.92 4.67
N LEU A 71 -4.57 0.55 3.51
CA LEU A 71 -3.97 1.51 2.59
C LEU A 71 -5.02 1.94 1.59
N HIS A 72 -5.23 3.24 1.48
CA HIS A 72 -6.12 3.84 0.49
C HIS A 72 -5.28 4.38 -0.66
N VAL A 73 -5.42 3.77 -1.84
CA VAL A 73 -4.75 4.18 -3.07
C VAL A 73 -5.76 4.87 -3.98
N PRO A 74 -5.73 6.22 -4.12
CA PRO A 74 -6.59 6.90 -5.08
C PRO A 74 -6.27 6.46 -6.51
N VAL A 75 -7.30 6.23 -7.32
CA VAL A 75 -7.18 5.88 -8.73
C VAL A 75 -7.96 6.88 -9.56
N GLN A 76 -7.30 7.51 -10.52
CA GLN A 76 -7.92 8.40 -11.50
C GLN A 76 -7.96 7.72 -12.88
N TYR A 77 -9.13 7.70 -13.50
CA TYR A 77 -9.35 7.10 -14.81
C TYR A 77 -9.26 8.17 -15.92
N ALA A 78 -9.09 7.73 -17.17
CA ALA A 78 -8.95 8.61 -18.32
C ALA A 78 -10.22 9.42 -18.63
N ASP A 79 -11.40 8.90 -18.24
CA ASP A 79 -12.69 9.59 -18.36
C ASP A 79 -12.93 10.66 -17.27
N GLY A 80 -11.96 10.85 -16.37
CA GLY A 80 -12.02 11.82 -15.27
C GLY A 80 -12.73 11.31 -14.02
N THR A 81 -13.27 10.09 -14.03
CA THR A 81 -13.79 9.46 -12.81
C THR A 81 -12.66 9.09 -11.86
N THR A 82 -13.02 8.90 -10.59
CA THR A 82 -12.06 8.49 -9.54
C THR A 82 -12.64 7.35 -8.71
N SER A 83 -11.75 6.52 -8.18
CA SER A 83 -12.06 5.48 -7.21
C SER A 83 -10.93 5.39 -6.18
N VAL A 84 -11.09 4.52 -5.19
CA VAL A 84 -10.05 4.19 -4.22
C VAL A 84 -9.89 2.67 -4.23
N LEU A 85 -8.65 2.21 -4.34
CA LEU A 85 -8.25 0.83 -4.09
C LEU A 85 -7.83 0.70 -2.62
N ASP A 86 -8.55 -0.13 -1.88
CA ASP A 86 -8.24 -0.42 -0.48
C ASP A 86 -7.43 -1.70 -0.37
N LEU A 87 -6.26 -1.62 0.28
CA LEU A 87 -5.42 -2.76 0.61
C LEU A 87 -5.47 -2.98 2.12
N ALA A 88 -6.16 -4.04 2.55
CA ALA A 88 -6.14 -4.46 3.95
C ALA A 88 -4.81 -5.16 4.26
N VAL A 89 -4.10 -4.68 5.27
CA VAL A 89 -2.82 -5.22 5.72
C VAL A 89 -2.96 -5.59 7.19
N THR A 90 -2.80 -6.89 7.46
CA THR A 90 -2.75 -7.40 8.83
C THR A 90 -1.43 -8.10 9.08
N GLY A 91 -0.96 -8.03 10.32
CA GLY A 91 0.22 -8.73 10.79
C GLY A 91 0.10 -9.05 12.27
N ASP A 92 0.65 -10.18 12.70
CA ASP A 92 0.77 -10.53 14.11
C ASP A 92 2.25 -10.80 14.39
N PHE A 93 2.89 -9.85 15.06
CA PHE A 93 4.30 -9.91 15.36
C PHE A 93 4.50 -10.61 16.70
N ARG A 94 5.32 -11.66 16.69
CA ARG A 94 5.61 -12.48 17.87
C ARG A 94 7.12 -12.55 18.06
N GLU A 95 7.55 -12.55 19.32
CA GLU A 95 8.94 -12.81 19.71
C GLU A 95 9.42 -14.22 19.31
#